data_AF-A0A3C0Z9F4-F1
#
_entry.id   AF-A0A3C0Z9F4-F1
#
_cell.length_a   1.000
_cell.length_b   1.000
_cell.length_c   1.000
_cell.angle_alpha   90.00
_cell.angle_beta   90.00
_cell.angle_gamma   90.00
#
_symmetry.space_group_name_H-M   'P 1'
#
loop_
_entity.id
_entity.type
_entity.pdbx_description
1 polymer ?
#
loop_
_entity_poly.entity_id
_entity_poly.type
_entity_poly.pdbx_seq_one_letter_code
_entity_poly.pdbx_strand_id
1 'polypeptide(L)'
;MKFYNYLYQKRNLIFSFGLFSLMLISCDKNLLDAVPTDRLSENIFWKSQADAELAVNALYNDLDGAEIFYSDALTDIAHVNQPFAVDAYIELGTYDASSSRLYNTWSSAYKGIGAANYFLANVGKIEGSKDETLIARYIGEVRVLRAYQYSKLAYLLGAVPSIK
;
A
#
# COMPACT_ATOMS: atom_id res chain seq x y z
N MET A 1 56.25 -51.24 -1.62
CA MET A 1 54.78 -51.04 -1.63
C MET A 1 54.28 -49.83 -0.82
N LYS A 2 54.85 -49.49 0.36
CA LYS A 2 54.37 -48.38 1.20
C LYS A 2 54.50 -46.96 0.59
N PHE A 3 55.50 -46.71 -0.25
CA PHE A 3 55.75 -45.38 -0.85
C PHE A 3 54.72 -44.99 -1.93
N TYR A 4 54.21 -45.97 -2.68
CA TYR A 4 53.20 -45.76 -3.72
C TYR A 4 51.82 -45.39 -3.14
N ASN A 5 51.44 -46.04 -2.03
CA ASN A 5 50.20 -45.71 -1.31
C ASN A 5 50.22 -44.32 -0.68
N TYR A 6 51.39 -43.83 -0.24
CA TYR A 6 51.56 -42.48 0.31
C TYR A 6 51.37 -41.39 -0.76
N LEU A 7 51.96 -41.57 -1.95
CA LEU A 7 51.78 -40.66 -3.09
C LEU A 7 50.33 -40.69 -3.61
N TYR A 8 49.67 -41.85 -3.60
CA TYR A 8 48.26 -42.01 -3.98
C TYR A 8 47.31 -41.33 -2.98
N GLN A 9 47.56 -41.44 -1.67
CA GLN A 9 46.79 -40.74 -0.63
C GLN A 9 46.92 -39.22 -0.75
N LYS A 10 48.12 -38.68 -1.00
CA LYS A 10 48.30 -37.23 -1.20
C LYS A 10 47.59 -36.71 -2.44
N ARG A 11 47.58 -37.48 -3.54
CA ARG A 11 46.87 -37.12 -4.77
C ARG A 11 45.34 -37.10 -4.57
N ASN A 12 44.80 -38.05 -3.80
CA ASN A 12 43.37 -38.08 -3.47
C ASN A 12 42.96 -36.95 -2.51
N LEU A 13 43.84 -36.57 -1.58
CA LEU A 13 43.60 -35.43 -0.68
C LEU A 13 43.56 -34.10 -1.43
N ILE A 14 44.44 -33.91 -2.42
CA ILE A 14 44.45 -32.71 -3.28
C ILE A 14 43.19 -32.68 -4.15
N PHE A 15 42.77 -33.83 -4.71
CA PHE A 15 41.52 -33.92 -5.46
C PHE A 15 40.28 -33.64 -4.60
N SER A 16 40.23 -34.14 -3.36
CA SER A 16 39.09 -33.89 -2.46
C SER A 16 39.05 -32.42 -2.00
N PHE A 17 40.21 -31.79 -1.78
CA PHE A 17 40.29 -30.37 -1.43
C PHE A 17 39.87 -29.47 -2.61
N GLY A 18 40.27 -29.83 -3.83
CA GLY A 18 39.80 -29.17 -5.05
C GLY A 18 38.27 -29.27 -5.22
N LEU A 19 37.71 -30.46 -4.99
CA LEU A 19 36.26 -30.69 -5.08
C LEU A 19 35.47 -29.91 -4.00
N PHE A 20 36.02 -29.79 -2.79
CA PHE A 20 35.42 -29.00 -1.72
C PHE A 20 35.45 -27.49 -2.00
N SER A 21 36.52 -26.99 -2.64
CA SER A 21 36.63 -25.57 -3.00
C SER A 21 35.61 -25.13 -4.07
N LEU A 22 35.19 -26.04 -4.95
CA LEU A 22 34.15 -25.78 -5.97
C LEU A 22 32.76 -25.60 -5.34
N MET A 23 32.51 -26.16 -4.14
CA MET A 23 31.24 -25.98 -3.43
C MET A 23 31.07 -24.58 -2.82
N LEU A 24 32.15 -23.82 -2.65
CA LEU A 24 32.11 -22.47 -2.08
C LEU A 24 31.75 -21.37 -3.12
N ILE A 25 31.72 -21.71 -4.41
CA ILE A 25 31.41 -20.76 -5.50
C ILE A 25 29.90 -20.71 -5.83
N SER A 26 29.10 -21.63 -5.26
CA SER A 26 27.67 -21.78 -5.58
C SER A 26 26.75 -20.81 -4.84
N CYS A 27 27.26 -19.91 -4.01
CA CYS A 27 26.43 -18.95 -3.28
C CYS A 27 26.10 -17.76 -4.20
N ASP A 28 24.93 -17.81 -4.84
CA ASP A 28 24.38 -16.66 -5.55
C ASP A 28 23.98 -15.59 -4.53
N LYS A 29 24.73 -14.48 -4.54
CA LYS A 29 24.50 -13.35 -3.63
C LYS A 29 23.12 -12.71 -3.83
N ASN A 30 22.51 -12.87 -5.00
CA ASN A 30 21.24 -12.24 -5.34
C ASN A 30 20.03 -13.16 -5.12
N LEU A 31 20.23 -14.38 -4.59
CA LEU A 31 19.12 -15.31 -4.31
C LEU A 31 18.10 -14.73 -3.32
N LEU A 32 18.57 -13.89 -2.39
CA LEU A 32 17.72 -13.24 -1.37
C LEU A 32 17.16 -11.88 -1.83
N ASP A 33 17.67 -11.32 -2.92
CA ASP A 33 17.26 -10.01 -3.47
C ASP A 33 16.34 -10.19 -4.69
N ALA A 34 15.46 -11.18 -4.64
CA ALA A 34 14.49 -11.42 -5.72
C ALA A 34 13.41 -10.32 -5.72
N VAL A 35 13.38 -9.52 -6.78
CA VAL A 35 12.27 -8.58 -7.01
C VAL A 35 11.01 -9.38 -7.36
N PRO A 36 9.88 -9.15 -6.67
CA PRO A 36 8.63 -9.81 -7.01
C PRO A 36 8.23 -9.54 -8.47
N THR A 37 7.87 -10.58 -9.20
CA THR A 37 7.39 -10.47 -10.60
C THR A 37 5.87 -10.37 -10.70
N ASP A 38 5.17 -10.67 -9.60
CA ASP A 38 3.71 -10.71 -9.50
C ASP A 38 3.09 -9.43 -8.93
N ARG A 39 3.91 -8.52 -8.39
CA ARG A 39 3.48 -7.26 -7.77
C ARG A 39 4.50 -6.16 -8.02
N LEU A 40 4.00 -4.93 -8.14
CA LEU A 40 4.84 -3.74 -8.21
C LEU A 40 5.54 -3.55 -6.86
N SER A 41 6.87 -3.66 -6.86
CA SER A 41 7.70 -3.33 -5.70
C SER A 41 7.83 -1.82 -5.57
N GLU A 42 7.80 -1.30 -4.34
CA GLU A 42 7.95 0.14 -4.07
C GLU A 42 9.26 0.70 -4.65
N ASN A 43 10.33 -0.11 -4.67
CA ASN A 43 11.64 0.27 -5.17
C ASN A 43 11.68 0.48 -6.69
N ILE A 44 10.69 -0.03 -7.43
CA ILE A 44 10.64 0.07 -8.89
C ILE A 44 9.54 0.98 -9.42
N PHE A 45 8.58 1.38 -8.59
CA PHE A 45 7.36 2.06 -9.03
C PHE A 45 7.56 3.56 -9.32
N TRP A 46 8.26 4.32 -8.48
CA TRP A 46 8.33 5.78 -8.61
C TRP A 46 9.42 6.28 -9.57
N LYS A 47 9.37 5.87 -10.84
CA LYS A 47 10.44 6.15 -11.82
C LYS A 47 10.04 7.13 -12.92
N SER A 48 8.77 7.18 -13.28
CA SER A 48 8.30 7.97 -14.42
C SER A 48 7.07 8.80 -14.08
N GLN A 49 6.79 9.80 -14.91
CA GLN A 49 5.56 10.58 -14.81
C GLN A 49 4.30 9.70 -14.94
N ALA A 50 4.34 8.64 -15.76
CA ALA A 50 3.21 7.72 -15.91
C ALA A 50 2.89 6.97 -14.61
N ASP A 51 3.92 6.68 -13.79
CA ASP A 51 3.71 6.05 -12.48
C ASP A 51 3.00 7.01 -11.51
N ALA A 52 3.34 8.31 -11.53
CA ALA A 52 2.60 9.32 -10.77
C ALA A 52 1.15 9.43 -11.23
N GLU A 53 0.90 9.39 -12.54
CA GLU A 53 -0.46 9.41 -13.09
C GLU A 53 -1.28 8.18 -12.65
N LEU A 54 -0.70 6.99 -12.72
CA LEU A 54 -1.34 5.76 -12.23
C LEU A 54 -1.64 5.85 -10.73
N ALA A 55 -0.69 6.36 -9.95
CA ALA A 55 -0.84 6.50 -8.51
C ALA A 55 -1.96 7.48 -8.15
N VAL A 56 -1.99 8.69 -8.74
CA VAL A 56 -3.04 9.67 -8.45
C VAL A 56 -4.42 9.16 -8.88
N ASN A 57 -4.52 8.49 -10.03
CA ASN A 57 -5.77 7.91 -10.52
C ASN A 57 -6.31 6.84 -9.56
N ALA A 58 -5.42 6.05 -8.95
CA ALA A 58 -5.82 5.04 -7.98
C ALA A 58 -6.53 5.65 -6.75
N LEU A 59 -6.12 6.84 -6.31
CA LEU A 59 -6.71 7.51 -5.14
C LEU A 59 -8.14 8.01 -5.39
N TYR A 60 -8.54 8.26 -6.64
CA TYR A 60 -9.92 8.65 -6.94
C TYR A 60 -10.92 7.53 -6.64
N ASN A 61 -10.49 6.27 -6.56
CA ASN A 61 -11.36 5.14 -6.19
C ASN A 61 -11.80 5.16 -4.72
N ASP A 62 -11.14 5.96 -3.87
CA ASP A 62 -11.51 6.09 -2.45
C ASP A 62 -12.58 7.17 -2.22
N LEU A 63 -13.07 7.84 -3.29
CA LEU A 63 -14.21 8.75 -3.20
C LEU A 63 -15.51 7.97 -2.97
N ASP A 64 -16.42 8.58 -2.22
CA ASP A 64 -17.71 7.97 -1.95
C ASP A 64 -18.57 7.90 -3.23
N GLY A 65 -19.19 6.74 -3.45
CA GLY A 65 -20.15 6.55 -4.54
C GLY A 65 -21.53 7.10 -4.21
N ALA A 66 -22.56 6.58 -4.87
CA ALA A 66 -23.96 6.94 -4.60
C ALA A 66 -24.40 6.65 -3.15
N GLU A 67 -23.65 5.82 -2.42
CA GLU A 67 -23.91 5.51 -1.02
C GLU A 67 -23.90 6.74 -0.09
N ILE A 68 -23.30 7.86 -0.52
CA ILE A 68 -23.33 9.10 0.25
C ILE A 68 -24.75 9.57 0.56
N PHE A 69 -25.73 9.29 -0.32
CA PHE A 69 -27.13 9.65 -0.14
C PHE A 69 -27.80 8.94 1.05
N TYR A 70 -27.29 7.79 1.51
CA TYR A 70 -27.78 7.18 2.76
C TYR A 70 -27.48 8.03 4.00
N SER A 71 -26.59 9.01 3.89
CA SER A 71 -26.34 9.97 4.96
C SER A 71 -27.53 10.91 5.18
N ASP A 72 -28.41 11.10 4.19
CA ASP A 72 -29.64 11.89 4.36
C ASP A 72 -30.61 11.21 5.33
N ALA A 73 -30.59 9.88 5.43
CA ALA A 73 -31.37 9.12 6.39
C ALA A 73 -30.84 9.22 7.83
N LEU A 74 -29.70 9.89 8.03
CA LEU A 74 -29.21 10.30 9.35
C LEU A 74 -29.79 11.65 9.77
N THR A 75 -30.65 12.24 8.95
CA THR A 75 -31.37 13.49 9.17
C THR A 75 -32.86 13.26 8.99
N ASP A 76 -33.68 14.30 9.17
CA ASP A 76 -35.14 14.23 9.05
C ASP A 76 -35.65 14.21 7.59
N ILE A 77 -34.76 14.26 6.59
CA ILE A 77 -35.14 14.41 5.18
C ILE A 77 -35.35 13.06 4.45
N ALA A 78 -34.91 11.94 5.04
CA ALA A 78 -35.06 10.61 4.45
C ALA A 78 -35.27 9.52 5.52
N HIS A 79 -35.79 8.36 5.10
CA HIS A 79 -36.04 7.19 5.95
C HIS A 79 -35.46 5.93 5.30
N VAL A 80 -34.82 5.06 6.09
CA VAL A 80 -34.32 3.78 5.60
C VAL A 80 -35.46 2.77 5.55
N ASN A 81 -35.98 2.51 4.35
CA ASN A 81 -37.08 1.56 4.14
C ASN A 81 -36.71 0.08 4.41
N GLN A 82 -35.43 -0.22 4.58
CA GLN A 82 -34.90 -1.55 4.90
C GLN A 82 -34.51 -1.61 6.39
N PRO A 83 -35.37 -2.13 7.27
CA PRO A 83 -35.15 -2.05 8.72
C PRO A 83 -33.95 -2.87 9.23
N PHE A 84 -33.42 -3.78 8.40
CA PHE A 84 -32.22 -4.58 8.71
C PHE A 84 -30.92 -3.98 8.16
N ALA A 85 -31.00 -2.90 7.37
CA ALA A 85 -29.82 -2.21 6.86
C ALA A 85 -29.07 -1.53 7.99
N VAL A 86 -27.74 -1.41 7.85
CA VAL A 86 -26.89 -0.84 8.92
C VAL A 86 -27.31 0.59 9.28
N ASP A 87 -27.79 1.33 8.29
CA ASP A 87 -28.18 2.74 8.42
C ASP A 87 -29.48 2.92 9.21
N ALA A 88 -30.38 1.92 9.18
CA ALA A 88 -31.62 1.95 9.96
C ALA A 88 -31.33 1.96 11.47
N TYR A 89 -30.28 1.26 11.92
CA TYR A 89 -29.88 1.30 13.34
C TYR A 89 -29.36 2.68 13.75
N ILE A 90 -28.74 3.42 12.82
CA ILE A 90 -28.28 4.79 13.08
C ILE A 90 -29.46 5.74 13.11
N GLU A 91 -30.36 5.66 12.14
CA GLU A 91 -31.61 6.44 12.10
C GLU A 91 -32.42 6.25 13.40
N LEU A 92 -32.55 5.01 13.89
CA LEU A 92 -33.27 4.69 15.12
C LEU A 92 -32.50 5.06 16.40
N GLY A 93 -31.24 5.49 16.30
CA GLY A 93 -30.38 5.78 17.45
C GLY A 93 -30.05 4.56 18.31
N THR A 94 -30.08 3.35 17.73
CA THR A 94 -29.86 2.07 18.43
C THR A 94 -28.47 1.47 18.16
N TYR A 95 -27.64 2.14 17.35
CA TYR A 95 -26.27 1.74 17.07
C TYR A 95 -25.35 1.93 18.28
N ASP A 96 -24.25 1.16 18.30
CA ASP A 96 -23.19 1.29 19.30
C ASP A 96 -21.80 1.29 18.63
N ALA A 97 -20.74 1.21 19.45
CA ALA A 97 -19.36 1.21 18.99
C ALA A 97 -18.99 0.00 18.09
N SER A 98 -19.80 -1.05 18.07
CA SER A 98 -19.63 -2.21 17.18
C SER A 98 -20.27 -2.05 15.81
N SER A 99 -20.91 -0.90 15.54
CA SER A 99 -21.54 -0.60 14.25
C SER A 99 -20.56 -0.73 13.09
N SER A 100 -20.91 -1.60 12.14
CA SER A 100 -20.12 -1.81 10.92
C SER A 100 -20.06 -0.56 10.04
N ARG A 101 -21.09 0.31 10.07
CA ARG A 101 -21.07 1.59 9.36
C ARG A 101 -19.94 2.48 9.88
N LEU A 102 -19.86 2.65 11.21
CA LEU A 102 -18.80 3.47 11.82
C LEU A 102 -17.40 2.91 11.53
N TYR A 103 -17.24 1.59 11.70
CA TYR A 103 -15.97 0.92 11.42
C TYR A 103 -15.54 1.08 9.95
N ASN A 104 -16.46 0.85 9.01
CA ASN A 104 -16.16 0.95 7.58
C ASN A 104 -15.86 2.39 7.17
N THR A 105 -16.60 3.38 7.69
CA THR A 105 -16.30 4.80 7.44
C THR A 105 -14.90 5.16 7.93
N TRP A 106 -14.53 4.77 9.14
CA TRP A 106 -13.19 5.01 9.70
C TRP A 106 -12.11 4.32 8.86
N SER A 107 -12.27 3.01 8.63
CA SER A 107 -11.30 2.18 7.92
C SER A 107 -11.05 2.66 6.50
N SER A 108 -12.11 2.93 5.73
CA SER A 108 -12.01 3.41 4.35
C SER A 108 -11.39 4.80 4.26
N ALA A 109 -11.75 5.73 5.16
CA ALA A 109 -11.15 7.06 5.17
C ALA A 109 -9.65 7.00 5.49
N TYR A 110 -9.25 6.22 6.50
CA TYR A 110 -7.84 6.07 6.85
C TYR A 110 -7.01 5.31 5.80
N LYS A 111 -7.64 4.38 5.07
CA LYS A 111 -7.03 3.78 3.88
C LYS A 111 -6.71 4.83 2.83
N GLY A 112 -7.67 5.70 2.48
CA GLY A 112 -7.46 6.79 1.52
C GLY A 112 -6.45 7.84 2.01
N ILE A 113 -6.46 8.18 3.31
CA ILE A 113 -5.45 9.05 3.92
C ILE A 113 -4.05 8.43 3.81
N GLY A 114 -3.92 7.13 4.08
CA GLY A 114 -2.68 6.39 3.94
C GLY A 114 -2.14 6.39 2.51
N ALA A 115 -3.01 6.13 1.53
CA ALA A 115 -2.67 6.20 0.11
C ALA A 115 -2.20 7.60 -0.31
N ALA A 116 -2.87 8.64 0.17
CA ALA A 116 -2.48 10.03 -0.06
C ALA A 116 -1.13 10.38 0.55
N ASN A 117 -0.87 9.97 1.79
CA ASN A 117 0.42 10.18 2.45
C ASN A 117 1.53 9.43 1.71
N TYR A 118 1.27 8.19 1.27
CA TYR A 118 2.22 7.42 0.47
C TYR A 118 2.54 8.12 -0.85
N PHE A 119 1.55 8.62 -1.59
CA PHE A 119 1.78 9.40 -2.81
C PHE A 119 2.67 10.62 -2.54
N LEU A 120 2.31 11.43 -1.54
CA LEU A 120 3.01 12.68 -1.20
C LEU A 120 4.45 12.44 -0.73
N ALA A 121 4.72 11.31 -0.07
CA ALA A 121 6.05 10.92 0.37
C ALA A 121 6.96 10.44 -0.79
N ASN A 122 6.39 10.02 -1.91
CA ASN A 122 7.14 9.31 -2.96
C ASN A 122 7.16 10.00 -4.32
N VAL A 123 6.17 10.82 -4.68
CA VAL A 123 6.11 11.47 -6.00
C VAL A 123 7.35 12.32 -6.31
N GLY A 124 8.00 12.86 -5.28
CA GLY A 124 9.27 13.60 -5.41
C GLY A 124 10.48 12.76 -5.84
N LYS A 125 10.40 11.43 -5.74
CA LYS A 125 11.48 10.48 -6.10
C LYS A 125 11.59 10.23 -7.61
N ILE A 126 10.62 10.68 -8.40
CA ILE A 126 10.67 10.54 -9.86
C ILE A 126 11.80 11.43 -10.38
N GLU A 127 12.87 10.79 -10.86
CA GLU A 127 14.02 11.42 -11.49
C GLU A 127 13.86 11.41 -13.02
N GLY A 128 14.44 12.39 -13.72
CA GLY A 128 14.41 12.47 -15.18
C GLY A 128 13.39 13.46 -15.75
N SER A 129 13.04 13.29 -17.03
CA SER A 129 12.14 14.21 -17.75
C SER A 129 10.70 14.04 -17.28
N LYS A 130 10.16 15.06 -16.61
CA LYS A 130 8.78 15.15 -16.16
C LYS A 130 8.24 16.57 -16.34
N ASP A 131 6.93 16.69 -16.54
CA ASP A 131 6.24 17.97 -16.50
C ASP A 131 6.01 18.38 -15.04
N GLU A 132 6.80 19.34 -14.56
CA GLU A 132 6.70 19.86 -13.19
C GLU A 132 5.34 20.50 -12.91
N THR A 133 4.68 21.08 -13.92
CA THR A 133 3.34 21.66 -13.75
C THR A 133 2.32 20.56 -13.49
N LEU A 134 2.44 19.45 -14.20
CA LEU A 134 1.57 18.29 -14.04
C LEU A 134 1.79 17.60 -12.69
N ILE A 135 3.06 17.42 -12.27
CA ILE A 135 3.38 16.86 -10.96
C ILE A 135 2.85 17.76 -9.84
N ALA A 136 3.00 19.08 -9.95
CA ALA A 136 2.42 20.02 -9.00
C ALA A 136 0.88 19.92 -8.94
N ARG A 137 0.22 19.73 -10.09
CA ARG A 137 -1.23 19.47 -10.15
C ARG A 137 -1.60 18.21 -9.40
N TYR A 138 -0.92 17.09 -9.63
CA TYR A 138 -1.19 15.83 -8.93
C TYR A 138 -1.00 15.97 -7.41
N ILE A 139 0.03 16.65 -6.96
CA ILE A 139 0.23 16.95 -5.53
C ILE A 139 -0.97 17.75 -4.97
N GLY A 140 -1.49 18.71 -5.73
CA GLY A 140 -2.69 19.46 -5.40
C GLY A 140 -3.93 18.57 -5.28
N GLU A 141 -4.18 17.74 -6.30
CA GLU A 141 -5.29 16.77 -6.33
C GLU A 141 -5.25 15.85 -5.10
N VAL A 142 -4.09 15.24 -4.81
CA VAL A 142 -3.94 14.34 -3.66
C VAL A 142 -4.14 15.04 -2.32
N ARG A 143 -3.72 16.31 -2.19
CA ARG A 143 -3.99 17.09 -0.97
C ARG A 143 -5.48 17.32 -0.77
N VAL A 144 -6.23 17.58 -1.84
CA VAL A 144 -7.69 17.74 -1.78
C VAL A 144 -8.36 16.40 -1.43
N LEU A 145 -7.97 15.30 -2.07
CA LEU A 145 -8.49 13.97 -1.76
C LEU A 145 -8.25 13.60 -0.29
N ARG A 146 -7.04 13.86 0.23
CA ARG A 146 -6.73 13.64 1.64
C ARG A 146 -7.60 14.51 2.56
N ALA A 147 -7.76 15.79 2.21
CA ALA A 147 -8.60 16.70 2.97
C ALA A 147 -10.07 16.26 2.98
N TYR A 148 -10.58 15.77 1.86
CA TYR A 148 -11.93 15.21 1.75
C TYR A 148 -12.15 14.05 2.74
N GLN A 149 -11.19 13.10 2.82
CA GLN A 149 -11.28 12.00 3.78
C GLN A 149 -11.27 12.48 5.25
N TYR A 150 -10.43 13.48 5.57
CA TYR A 150 -10.44 14.08 6.92
C TYR A 150 -11.74 14.81 7.23
N SER A 151 -12.27 15.58 6.27
CA SER A 151 -13.56 16.27 6.43
C SER A 151 -14.67 15.27 6.72
N LYS A 152 -14.67 14.11 6.04
CA LYS A 152 -15.61 13.01 6.30
C LYS A 152 -15.59 12.51 7.73
N LEU A 153 -14.39 12.25 8.24
CA LEU A 153 -14.21 11.83 9.62
C LEU A 153 -14.63 12.94 10.60
N ALA A 154 -14.32 14.20 10.27
CA ALA A 154 -14.61 15.33 11.13
C ALA A 154 -16.12 15.55 11.34
N TYR A 155 -16.94 15.48 10.28
CA TYR A 155 -18.37 15.72 10.43
C TYR A 155 -19.13 14.53 11.04
N LEU A 156 -18.65 13.28 10.87
CA LEU A 156 -19.30 12.09 11.43
C LEU A 156 -18.85 11.75 12.85
N LEU A 157 -17.57 11.94 13.17
CA LEU A 157 -16.94 11.43 14.39
C LEU A 157 -16.29 12.53 15.24
N GLY A 158 -16.27 13.77 14.76
CA GLY A 158 -15.63 14.89 15.44
C GLY A 158 -14.10 14.85 15.33
N ALA A 159 -13.40 15.12 16.43
CA ALA A 159 -11.95 15.24 16.40
C ALA A 159 -11.29 13.87 16.14
N VAL A 160 -10.48 13.78 15.08
CA VAL A 160 -9.76 12.55 14.70
C VAL A 160 -8.24 12.77 14.64
N PRO A 161 -7.43 11.72 14.86
CA PRO A 161 -5.98 11.81 14.72
C PRO A 161 -5.55 12.25 13.32
N SER A 162 -4.73 13.30 13.27
CA SER A 162 -4.05 13.73 12.04
C SER A 162 -2.78 12.90 11.83
N ILE A 163 -2.72 12.18 10.72
CA ILE A 163 -1.57 11.39 10.29
C ILE A 163 -0.89 12.09 9.12
N LYS A 164 0.43 12.30 9.24
CA LYS A 164 1.27 12.93 8.22
C LYS A 164 1.93 11.90 7.33
#